data_AF-A0A846QY68-F1
#
_entry.id   AF-A0A846QY68-F1
#
_cell.length_a   1.000
_cell.length_b   1.000
_cell.length_c   1.000
_cell.angle_alpha   90.00
_cell.angle_beta   90.00
_cell.angle_gamma   90.00
#
_symmetry.space_group_name_H-M   'P 1'
#
loop_
_entity.id
_entity.type
_entity.pdbx_description
1 polymer ?
#
loop_
_entity_poly.entity_id
_entity_poly.type
_entity_poly.pdbx_seq_one_letter_code
_entity_poly.pdbx_strand_id
1 'polypeptide(L)'
;MGEDAIGFEGSLTLCNVIQHSDNEVRIKYLPMMREAVKQGKLQARYLVRAEDRIATEHGELQIYGGQMKYYQETKSFNVWPVYDPINIDKRRAEIGLEPIAEHLKNRFNFTWNLEEQIARTAEFETNKKE
;
A
#
# COMPACT_ATOMS: atom_id res chain seq x y z
N MET A 1 34.22 4.84 16.99
CA MET A 1 32.82 4.71 17.45
C MET A 1 32.05 5.89 16.88
N GLY A 2 31.22 5.67 15.86
CA GLY A 2 30.43 6.76 15.27
C GLY A 2 29.87 6.51 13.88
N GLU A 3 29.39 5.29 13.59
CA GLU A 3 28.74 4.96 12.31
C GLU A 3 27.22 4.71 12.46
N ASP A 4 26.70 4.72 13.69
CA ASP A 4 25.31 4.33 13.97
C ASP A 4 24.31 5.49 14.01
N ALA A 5 24.78 6.75 14.04
CA ALA A 5 23.89 7.91 14.21
C ALA A 5 23.29 8.46 12.91
N ILE A 6 23.80 8.06 11.74
CA ILE A 6 23.28 8.52 10.43
C ILE A 6 22.01 7.74 10.03
N GLY A 7 21.76 6.61 10.70
CA GLY A 7 20.73 5.65 10.30
C GLY A 7 19.28 6.08 10.53
N PHE A 8 19.00 7.09 11.37
CA PHE A 8 17.62 7.51 11.67
C PHE A 8 17.19 8.74 10.86
N GLU A 9 18.01 9.80 10.85
CA GLU A 9 17.71 11.04 10.13
C GLU A 9 17.99 10.95 8.63
N GLY A 10 19.01 10.18 8.23
CA GLY A 10 19.30 9.88 6.83
C GLY A 10 18.18 9.06 6.18
N SER A 11 17.60 8.12 6.92
CA SER A 11 16.49 7.28 6.45
C SER A 11 15.21 8.09 6.20
N LEU A 12 14.88 9.04 7.07
CA LEU A 12 13.72 9.92 6.89
C LEU A 12 13.88 10.86 5.70
N THR A 13 15.06 11.48 5.56
CA THR A 13 15.36 12.39 4.45
C THR A 13 15.34 11.64 3.11
N LEU A 14 15.95 10.45 3.06
CA LEU A 14 15.95 9.60 1.89
C LEU A 14 14.53 9.13 1.53
N CYS A 15 13.72 8.75 2.52
CA CYS A 15 12.33 8.32 2.28
C CYS A 15 11.43 9.45 1.76
N ASN A 16 11.71 10.70 2.13
CA ASN A 16 10.97 11.86 1.63
C ASN A 16 11.37 12.18 0.19
N VAL A 17 12.67 12.06 -0.13
CA VAL A 17 13.19 12.21 -1.51
C VAL A 17 12.66 11.09 -2.41
N ILE A 18 12.67 9.82 -1.96
CA ILE A 18 12.12 8.69 -2.72
C ILE A 18 10.60 8.84 -2.92
N GLN A 19 9.88 9.43 -1.95
CA GLN A 19 8.46 9.72 -2.13
C GLN A 19 8.17 10.74 -3.24
N HIS A 20 9.14 11.56 -3.66
CA HIS A 20 9.04 12.47 -4.82
C HIS A 20 9.84 12.02 -6.04
N SER A 21 10.55 10.90 -5.95
CA SER A 21 11.36 10.36 -7.05
C SER A 21 10.51 9.46 -7.97
N ASP A 22 10.98 9.31 -9.20
CA ASP A 22 10.39 8.47 -10.23
C ASP A 22 10.13 7.02 -9.79
N ASN A 23 9.17 6.39 -10.46
CA ASN A 23 8.65 5.07 -10.14
C ASN A 23 9.76 3.98 -10.11
N GLU A 24 10.74 4.10 -11.00
CA GLU A 24 11.92 3.21 -11.07
C GLU A 24 12.79 3.29 -9.81
N VAL A 25 12.96 4.50 -9.26
CA VAL A 25 13.70 4.72 -8.01
C VAL A 25 12.93 4.09 -6.86
N ARG A 26 11.60 4.28 -6.81
CA ARG A 26 10.75 3.63 -5.80
C ARG A 26 10.90 2.12 -5.80
N ILE A 27 10.85 1.47 -6.97
CA ILE A 27 11.00 0.01 -7.09
C ILE A 27 12.38 -0.44 -6.61
N LYS A 28 13.44 0.29 -6.99
CA LYS A 28 14.81 -0.02 -6.57
C LYS A 28 15.02 0.09 -5.06
N TYR A 29 14.33 1.02 -4.41
CA TYR A 29 14.42 1.25 -2.96
C TYR A 29 13.36 0.50 -2.12
N LEU A 30 12.41 -0.22 -2.73
CA LEU A 30 11.45 -1.10 -2.02
C LEU A 30 12.12 -2.06 -1.03
N PRO A 31 13.14 -2.87 -1.41
CA PRO A 31 13.79 -3.77 -0.45
C PRO A 31 14.42 -3.00 0.73
N MET A 32 14.98 -1.83 0.46
CA MET A 32 15.59 -0.96 1.48
C MET A 32 14.53 -0.36 2.42
N MET A 33 13.37 0.04 1.90
CA MET A 33 12.22 0.44 2.72
C MET A 33 11.70 -0.72 3.56
N ARG A 34 11.65 -1.93 3.02
CA ARG A 34 11.23 -3.14 3.75
C ARG A 34 12.17 -3.44 4.91
N GLU A 35 13.48 -3.31 4.71
CA GLU A 35 14.47 -3.38 5.79
C GLU A 35 14.29 -2.25 6.81
N ALA A 36 14.08 -1.01 6.38
CA ALA A 36 13.85 0.11 7.28
C ALA A 36 12.58 -0.07 8.13
N VAL A 37 11.51 -0.63 7.55
CA VAL A 37 10.29 -1.02 8.28
C VAL A 37 10.58 -2.13 9.27
N LYS A 38 11.33 -3.16 8.86
CA LYS A 38 11.73 -4.27 9.73
C LYS A 38 12.61 -3.81 10.90
N GLN A 39 13.42 -2.78 10.69
CA GLN A 39 14.22 -2.14 11.74
C GLN A 39 13.46 -1.08 12.55
N GLY A 40 12.17 -0.84 12.27
CA GLY A 40 11.36 0.19 12.96
C GLY A 40 11.78 1.63 12.65
N LYS A 41 12.66 1.84 11.66
CA LYS A 41 13.12 3.16 11.20
C LYS A 41 12.12 3.83 10.26
N LEU A 42 11.21 3.07 9.67
CA LEU A 42 10.16 3.55 8.78
C LEU A 42 8.82 2.93 9.16
N GLN A 43 7.73 3.72 9.14
CA GLN A 43 6.40 3.14 9.36
C GLN A 43 5.99 2.33 8.14
N ALA A 44 5.52 1.10 8.37
CA ALA A 44 5.04 0.20 7.34
C ALA A 44 3.99 0.83 6.40
N ARG A 45 3.20 1.79 6.89
CA ARG A 45 2.25 2.56 6.08
C ARG A 45 2.89 3.29 4.88
N TYR A 46 4.17 3.66 4.97
CA TYR A 46 4.87 4.35 3.87
C TYR A 46 5.25 3.37 2.77
N LEU A 47 5.76 2.19 3.14
CA LEU A 47 6.02 1.09 2.20
C LEU A 47 4.73 0.72 1.45
N VAL A 48 3.66 0.49 2.22
CA VAL A 48 2.32 0.21 1.69
C VAL A 48 1.84 1.29 0.73
N ARG A 49 2.00 2.57 1.09
CA ARG A 49 1.60 3.68 0.24
C ARG A 49 2.44 3.75 -1.04
N ALA A 50 3.74 3.46 -0.98
CA ALA A 50 4.59 3.44 -2.16
C ALA A 50 4.16 2.31 -3.12
N GLU A 51 3.95 1.10 -2.61
CA GLU A 51 3.48 -0.04 -3.42
C GLU A 51 2.09 0.19 -4.02
N ASP A 52 1.16 0.73 -3.25
CA ASP A 52 -0.18 1.10 -3.73
C ASP A 52 -0.11 2.14 -4.86
N ARG A 53 0.81 3.10 -4.75
CA ARG A 53 1.01 4.16 -5.73
C ARG A 53 1.68 3.64 -7.00
N ILE A 54 2.70 2.79 -6.89
CA ILE A 54 3.33 2.10 -8.03
C ILE A 54 2.25 1.33 -8.82
N ALA A 55 1.43 0.54 -8.11
CA ALA A 55 0.38 -0.23 -8.74
C ALA A 55 -0.68 0.66 -9.39
N THR A 56 -1.12 1.73 -8.71
CA THR A 56 -2.09 2.66 -9.27
C THR A 56 -1.53 3.40 -10.49
N GLU A 57 -0.26 3.79 -10.49
CA GLU A 57 0.42 4.43 -11.63
C GLU A 57 0.57 3.48 -12.83
N HIS A 58 0.77 2.18 -12.59
CA HIS A 58 0.73 1.13 -13.62
C HIS A 58 -0.69 0.80 -14.11
N GLY A 59 -1.73 1.43 -13.56
CA GLY A 59 -3.12 1.09 -13.82
C GLY A 59 -3.46 -0.33 -13.35
N GLU A 60 -2.74 -0.82 -12.34
CA GLU A 60 -2.89 -2.14 -11.75
C GLU A 60 -3.70 -2.09 -10.45
N LEU A 61 -4.01 -3.28 -9.95
CA LEU A 61 -4.68 -3.54 -8.70
C LEU A 61 -3.82 -3.11 -7.50
N GLN A 62 -4.42 -2.60 -6.45
CA GLN A 62 -3.66 -2.17 -5.26
C GLN A 62 -3.07 -3.35 -4.51
N ILE A 63 -1.81 -3.28 -4.09
CA ILE A 63 -1.16 -4.37 -3.34
C ILE A 63 -1.71 -4.49 -1.90
N TYR A 64 -2.08 -3.35 -1.30
CA TYR A 64 -2.49 -3.27 0.11
C TYR A 64 -3.81 -2.53 0.33
N GLY A 65 -4.57 -2.24 -0.74
CA GLY A 65 -5.93 -1.70 -0.65
C GLY A 65 -6.04 -0.40 0.14
N GLY A 66 -5.01 0.43 0.07
CA GLY A 66 -4.88 1.59 0.94
C GLY A 66 -5.75 2.76 0.52
N GLN A 67 -6.22 2.77 -0.73
CA GLN A 67 -6.99 3.90 -1.25
C GLN A 67 -8.42 3.56 -1.61
N MET A 68 -9.28 4.45 -1.16
CA MET A 68 -10.67 4.49 -1.56
C MET A 68 -10.81 5.42 -2.75
N LYS A 69 -11.64 5.02 -3.71
CA LYS A 69 -12.08 5.88 -4.79
C LYS A 69 -13.54 6.22 -4.59
N TYR A 70 -13.87 7.48 -4.86
CA TYR A 70 -15.26 7.88 -4.94
C TYR A 70 -15.82 7.42 -6.28
N TYR A 71 -16.80 6.51 -6.24
CA TYR A 71 -17.51 6.07 -7.44
C TYR A 71 -18.70 7.00 -7.63
N GLN A 72 -18.64 7.85 -8.66
CA GLN A 72 -19.73 8.75 -9.02
C GLN A 72 -21.01 7.99 -9.38
N GLU A 73 -20.89 6.81 -9.99
CA GLU A 73 -22.02 5.96 -10.42
C GLU A 73 -22.88 5.48 -9.26
N THR A 74 -22.25 5.05 -8.16
CA THR A 74 -22.94 4.55 -6.97
C THR A 74 -23.03 5.61 -5.86
N LYS A 75 -22.53 6.83 -6.11
CA LYS A 75 -22.35 7.92 -5.12
C LYS A 75 -21.76 7.43 -3.79
N SER A 76 -20.88 6.45 -3.86
CA SER A 76 -20.36 5.74 -2.69
C SER A 76 -18.84 5.71 -2.73
N PHE A 77 -18.23 5.82 -1.56
CA PHE A 77 -16.80 5.56 -1.40
C PHE A 77 -16.60 4.05 -1.39
N ASN A 78 -15.96 3.51 -2.42
CA ASN A 78 -15.58 2.10 -2.45
C ASN A 78 -14.06 2.00 -2.56
N VAL A 79 -13.51 0.92 -2.02
CA VAL A 79 -12.08 0.64 -2.17
C VAL A 79 -11.80 0.22 -3.61
N TRP A 80 -10.67 0.69 -4.13
CA TRP A 80 -10.18 0.26 -5.44
C TRP A 80 -9.81 -1.23 -5.38
N PRO A 81 -10.01 -2.01 -6.46
CA PRO A 81 -9.72 -3.44 -6.44
C PRO A 81 -8.25 -3.73 -6.07
N VAL A 82 -8.06 -4.81 -5.33
CA VAL A 82 -6.83 -5.12 -4.59
C VAL A 82 -6.26 -6.43 -5.07
N TYR A 83 -4.96 -6.45 -5.38
CA TYR A 83 -4.24 -7.65 -5.72
C TYR A 83 -4.14 -8.55 -4.50
N ASP A 84 -4.70 -9.76 -4.60
CA ASP A 84 -4.70 -10.75 -3.53
C ASP A 84 -5.36 -10.26 -2.22
N PRO A 85 -6.68 -9.97 -2.21
CA PRO A 85 -7.39 -9.52 -1.01
C PRO A 85 -7.29 -10.52 0.15
N ILE A 86 -7.10 -11.80 -0.16
CA ILE A 86 -6.96 -12.90 0.82
C ILE A 86 -5.61 -12.82 1.56
N ASN A 87 -4.54 -12.45 0.85
CA ASN A 87 -3.19 -12.37 1.42
C ASN A 87 -2.83 -10.98 1.94
N ILE A 88 -3.70 -9.98 1.71
CA ILE A 88 -3.50 -8.59 2.15
C ILE A 88 -3.30 -8.47 3.67
N ASP A 89 -4.06 -9.25 4.43
CA ASP A 89 -4.05 -9.22 5.89
C ASP A 89 -2.74 -9.81 6.41
N LYS A 90 -2.31 -10.94 5.81
CA LYS A 90 -0.99 -11.53 6.07
C LYS A 90 0.15 -10.58 5.75
N ARG A 91 0.10 -9.90 4.60
CA ARG A 91 1.12 -8.90 4.22
C ARG A 91 1.17 -7.73 5.19
N ARG A 92 0.02 -7.24 5.64
CA ARG A 92 -0.07 -6.17 6.65
C ARG A 92 0.46 -6.64 8.00
N ALA A 93 0.08 -7.83 8.44
CA ALA A 93 0.57 -8.44 9.67
C ALA A 93 2.10 -8.65 9.63
N GLU A 94 2.66 -9.05 8.48
CA GLU A 94 4.11 -9.26 8.28
C GLU A 94 4.94 -7.98 8.55
N ILE A 95 4.34 -6.81 8.33
CA ILE A 95 4.96 -5.50 8.53
C ILE A 95 4.43 -4.76 9.76
N GLY A 96 3.64 -5.43 10.62
CA GLY A 96 3.11 -4.87 11.86
C GLY A 96 1.99 -3.86 11.67
N LEU A 97 1.26 -3.93 10.55
CA LEU A 97 0.05 -3.15 10.30
C LEU A 97 -1.19 -3.93 10.71
N GLU A 98 -2.19 -3.18 11.18
CA GLU A 98 -3.53 -3.67 11.44
C GLU A 98 -4.25 -4.13 10.16
N PRO A 99 -5.23 -5.05 10.30
CA PRO A 99 -6.04 -5.55 9.18
C PRO A 99 -6.58 -4.41 8.33
N ILE A 100 -6.69 -4.62 7.01
CA ILE A 100 -7.29 -3.62 6.14
C ILE A 100 -8.72 -3.26 6.55
N ALA A 101 -9.47 -4.25 7.03
CA ALA A 101 -10.82 -4.05 7.51
C ALA A 101 -10.86 -3.07 8.68
N GLU A 102 -9.98 -3.25 9.66
CA GLU A 102 -9.89 -2.34 10.80
C GLU A 102 -9.39 -0.96 10.37
N HIS A 103 -8.34 -0.89 9.55
CA HIS A 103 -7.81 0.38 9.07
C HIS A 103 -8.84 1.23 8.30
N LEU A 104 -9.63 0.59 7.44
CA LEU A 104 -10.68 1.27 6.66
C LEU A 104 -11.87 1.65 7.53
N LYS A 105 -12.24 0.79 8.46
CA LYS A 105 -13.28 1.09 9.44
C LYS A 105 -12.85 2.27 10.33
N ASN A 106 -11.60 2.31 10.76
CA ASN A 106 -11.09 3.34 11.65
C ASN A 106 -10.87 4.68 10.93
N ARG A 107 -10.42 4.67 9.67
CA ARG A 107 -10.19 5.91 8.89
C ARG A 107 -11.42 6.46 8.18
N PHE A 108 -12.28 5.60 7.66
CA PHE A 108 -13.37 5.99 6.76
C PHE A 108 -14.73 5.48 7.22
N ASN A 109 -14.81 4.82 8.38
CA ASN A 109 -16.03 4.18 8.89
C ASN A 109 -16.66 3.23 7.86
N PHE A 110 -15.82 2.61 7.03
CA PHE A 110 -16.21 1.72 5.94
C PHE A 110 -15.99 0.25 6.33
N THR A 111 -16.95 -0.61 5.98
CA THR A 111 -16.84 -2.05 6.23
C THR A 111 -16.17 -2.70 5.03
N TRP A 112 -14.93 -3.14 5.21
CA TRP A 112 -14.22 -3.92 4.20
C TRP A 112 -14.93 -5.25 3.97
N ASN A 113 -15.33 -5.51 2.73
CA ASN A 113 -15.97 -6.76 2.33
C ASN A 113 -15.05 -7.51 1.37
N LEU A 114 -14.35 -8.53 1.88
CA LEU A 114 -13.29 -9.23 1.17
C LEU A 114 -13.82 -9.99 -0.05
N GLU A 115 -15.00 -10.62 0.06
CA GLU A 115 -15.63 -11.34 -1.05
C GLU A 115 -16.03 -10.41 -2.21
N GLU A 116 -16.65 -9.27 -1.91
CA GLU A 116 -17.01 -8.27 -2.92
C GLU A 116 -15.76 -7.73 -3.63
N GLN A 117 -14.69 -7.49 -2.87
CA GLN A 117 -13.43 -7.00 -3.41
C GLN A 117 -12.72 -8.05 -4.27
N ILE A 118 -12.78 -9.34 -3.92
CA ILE A 118 -12.27 -10.43 -4.78
C ILE A 118 -13.04 -10.46 -6.09
N ALA A 119 -14.37 -10.43 -6.04
CA ALA A 119 -15.20 -10.44 -7.25
C ALA A 119 -14.87 -9.24 -8.16
N ARG A 120 -14.83 -8.02 -7.59
CA ARG A 120 -14.45 -6.80 -8.33
C ARG A 120 -13.04 -6.85 -8.89
N THR A 121 -12.09 -7.41 -8.15
CA THR A 121 -10.70 -7.56 -8.57
C THR A 121 -10.62 -8.50 -9.77
N ALA A 122 -11.28 -9.65 -9.69
CA ALA A 122 -11.35 -10.60 -10.81
C ALA A 122 -12.03 -9.98 -12.04
N GLU A 123 -13.09 -9.21 -11.84
CA GLU A 123 -13.78 -8.48 -12.92
C GLU A 123 -12.85 -7.44 -13.57
N PHE A 124 -12.10 -6.70 -12.76
CA PHE A 124 -11.13 -5.70 -13.23
C PHE A 124 -9.96 -6.33 -13.99
N GLU A 125 -9.42 -7.46 -13.52
CA GLU A 125 -8.38 -8.22 -14.25
C GLU A 125 -8.89 -8.79 -15.56
N THR A 126 -10.14 -9.25 -15.59
CA THR A 126 -10.78 -9.75 -16.80
C THR A 126 -10.94 -8.61 -17.82
N ASN A 127 -11.45 -7.47 -17.40
CA ASN A 127 -11.65 -6.30 -18.26
C ASN A 127 -10.32 -5.69 -18.76
N LYS A 128 -9.23 -5.80 -17.98
CA LYS A 128 -7.89 -5.36 -18.38
C LYS A 128 -7.21 -6.31 -19.39
N LYS A 129 -7.65 -7.58 -19.48
CA LYS A 129 -7.12 -8.59 -20.40
C LYS A 129 -7.82 -8.61 -21.76
N GLU A 130 -8.98 -7.96 -21.89
CA GLU A 130 -9.68 -7.74 -23.17
C GLU A 130 -9.19 -6.46 -23.88
#